data_AF-A0A264Y8Q2-F1
#
_entry.id   AF-A0A264Y8Q2-F1
#
_cell.length_a   1.000
_cell.length_b   1.000
_cell.length_c   1.000
_cell.angle_alpha   90.00
_cell.angle_beta   90.00
_cell.angle_gamma   90.00
#
_symmetry.space_group_name_H-M   'P 1'
#
loop_
_entity.id
_entity.type
_entity.pdbx_description
1 polymer ?
#
loop_
_entity_poly.entity_id
_entity_poly.type
_entity_poly.pdbx_seq_one_letter_code
_entity_poly.pdbx_strand_id
1 'polypeptide(L)' 'MDKNTRENIQVASAIGMLIGGFALAVIGFFTPPVGQIHESVLGIFAECLIYAGSIFGVAIYIQTKYAELRAYVEERTRR' A
#
# COMPACT_ATOMS: atom_id res chain seq x y z
N MET A 1 -20.70 0.57 8.29
CA MET A 1 -19.65 0.02 7.40
C MET A 1 -18.64 -0.69 8.28
N ASP A 2 -18.51 -2.00 8.13
CA ASP A 2 -17.70 -2.86 9.00
C ASP A 2 -16.21 -2.49 8.96
N LYS A 3 -15.48 -2.70 10.06
CA LYS A 3 -14.06 -2.31 10.18
C LYS A 3 -13.18 -3.05 9.15
N ASN A 4 -13.49 -4.32 8.89
CA ASN A 4 -12.80 -5.14 7.90
C ASN A 4 -13.03 -4.64 6.46
N THR A 5 -14.23 -4.12 6.17
CA THR A 5 -14.54 -3.54 4.85
C THR A 5 -13.68 -2.32 4.56
N ARG A 6 -13.40 -1.48 5.56
CA ARG A 6 -12.54 -0.29 5.40
C ARG A 6 -11.09 -0.67 5.12
N GLU A 7 -10.57 -1.68 5.80
CA GLU A 7 -9.21 -2.19 5.59
C GLU A 7 -9.07 -2.81 4.20
N ASN A 8 -10.00 -3.67 3.80
CA ASN A 8 -10.01 -4.27 2.47
C ASN A 8 -10.09 -3.22 1.35
N ILE A 9 -10.88 -2.15 1.54
CA ILE A 9 -10.94 -1.04 0.57
C ILE A 9 -9.61 -0.29 0.48
N GLN A 10 -8.92 -0.06 1.61
CA GLN A 10 -7.62 0.61 1.61
C GLN A 10 -6.53 -0.24 0.93
N VAL A 11 -6.53 -1.54 1.19
CA VAL A 11 -5.63 -2.49 0.53
C VAL A 11 -5.94 -2.54 -0.98
N ALA A 12 -7.22 -2.63 -1.34
CA ALA A 12 -7.63 -2.63 -2.75
C ALA A 12 -7.28 -1.32 -3.47
N SER A 13 -7.45 -0.16 -2.81
CA SER A 13 -7.08 1.14 -3.37
C SER A 13 -5.56 1.26 -3.55
N ALA A 14 -4.77 0.77 -2.59
CA ALA A 14 -3.30 0.74 -2.70
C ALA A 14 -2.85 -0.11 -3.90
N ILE A 15 -3.42 -1.30 -4.07
CA ILE A 15 -3.13 -2.17 -5.23
C ILE A 15 -3.54 -1.48 -6.54
N GLY A 16 -4.73 -0.88 -6.59
CA GLY A 16 -5.21 -0.15 -7.76
C GLY A 16 -4.28 1.01 -8.16
N MET A 17 -3.81 1.78 -7.17
CA MET A 17 -2.86 2.87 -7.41
C MET A 17 -1.49 2.36 -7.88
N LEU A 18 -0.99 1.25 -7.35
CA LEU A 18 0.27 0.64 -7.81
C LEU A 18 0.18 0.19 -9.27
N ILE A 19 -0.92 -0.48 -9.64
CA ILE A 19 -1.14 -0.92 -11.01
C ILE A 19 -1.25 0.30 -11.94
N GLY A 20 -1.99 1.33 -11.54
CA GLY A 20 -2.13 2.57 -12.29
C GLY A 20 -0.80 3.30 -12.50
N GLY A 21 -0.01 3.47 -11.43
CA GLY A 21 1.31 4.10 -11.49
C GLY A 21 2.29 3.31 -12.35
N PHE A 22 2.29 1.98 -12.23
CA PHE A 22 3.12 1.11 -13.07
C PHE A 22 2.73 1.19 -14.55
N ALA A 23 1.44 1.15 -14.86
CA ALA A 23 0.95 1.29 -16.23
C ALA A 23 1.31 2.65 -16.83
N LEU A 24 1.18 3.74 -16.06
CA LEU A 24 1.60 5.08 -16.50
C LEU A 24 3.10 5.17 -16.74
N ALA A 25 3.92 4.56 -15.87
CA ALA A 25 5.37 4.50 -16.07
C ALA A 25 5.72 3.77 -17.37
N VAL A 26 5.08 2.61 -17.63
CA VAL A 26 5.26 1.84 -18.87
C VAL A 26 4.83 2.65 -20.09
N ILE A 27 3.66 3.28 -20.08
CA ILE A 27 3.17 4.14 -21.18
C ILE A 27 4.11 5.34 -21.41
N GLY A 28 4.68 5.89 -20.33
CA GLY A 28 5.66 6.97 -20.39
C GLY A 28 6.90 6.63 -21.23
N PHE A 29 7.33 5.36 -21.24
CA PHE A 29 8.41 4.91 -22.12
C PHE A 29 8.05 4.89 -23.61
N PHE A 30 6.76 4.70 -23.93
CA PHE A 30 6.26 4.64 -25.30
C PHE A 30 5.79 6.01 -25.83
N THR A 31 5.73 7.04 -24.97
CA THR A 31 5.28 8.39 -25.36
C THR A 31 6.48 9.22 -25.85
N PRO A 32 6.37 9.99 -26.95
CA PRO A 32 7.45 10.86 -27.41
C PRO A 32 7.79 11.94 -26.38
N PRO A 33 9.07 12.25 -26.09
CA PRO A 33 10.30 11.70 -26.67
C PRO A 33 10.64 10.29 -26.16
N VAL A 34 10.69 9.32 -27.09
CA VAL A 34 10.94 7.92 -26.78
C VAL A 34 12.34 7.74 -26.16
N GLY A 35 12.40 7.02 -25.04
CA GLY A 35 13.65 6.75 -24.32
C GLY A 35 14.01 7.77 -23.22
N GLN A 36 13.20 8.81 -23.00
CA GLN A 36 13.37 9.72 -21.86
C GLN A 36 12.13 9.65 -20.96
N ILE A 37 12.32 9.19 -19.73
CA ILE A 37 11.26 9.27 -18.70
C ILE A 37 11.30 10.69 -18.14
N HIS A 38 10.19 11.42 -18.27
CA HIS A 38 10.06 12.70 -17.61
C HIS A 38 10.05 12.53 -16.09
N GLU A 39 10.75 13.42 -15.39
CA GLU A 39 10.83 13.43 -13.92
C GLU A 39 9.45 13.48 -13.26
N SER A 40 8.48 14.14 -13.90
CA SER A 40 7.09 14.18 -13.44
C SER A 40 6.42 12.79 -13.37
N VAL A 41 6.71 11.91 -14.32
CA VAL A 41 6.16 10.54 -14.35
C VAL A 41 6.78 9.71 -13.23
N LEU A 42 8.09 9.81 -13.06
CA LEU A 42 8.80 9.13 -11.98
C LEU A 42 8.37 9.64 -10.61
N GLY A 43 8.12 10.95 -10.48
CA GLY A 43 7.61 11.58 -9.26
C GLY A 43 6.23 11.05 -8.86
N ILE A 44 5.27 11.04 -9.79
CA ILE A 44 3.92 10.49 -9.53
C ILE A 44 4.00 9.00 -9.19
N PHE A 45 4.86 8.25 -9.87
CA PHE A 45 5.07 6.84 -9.55
C PHE A 45 5.66 6.66 -8.14
N ALA A 46 6.63 7.48 -7.74
CA ALA A 46 7.18 7.47 -6.39
C ALA A 46 6.13 7.79 -5.32
N GLU A 47 5.26 8.77 -5.55
CA GLU A 47 4.15 9.06 -4.63
C GLU A 47 3.17 7.89 -4.52
N CYS A 48 2.87 7.21 -5.62
CA CYS A 48 2.06 5.99 -5.61
C CYS A 48 2.71 4.88 -4.76
N LEU A 49 4.03 4.71 -4.86
CA LEU A 49 4.79 3.76 -4.02
C LEU A 49 4.75 4.14 -2.54
N ILE A 50 4.93 5.43 -2.20
CA ILE A 50 4.88 5.92 -0.82
C ILE A 50 3.50 5.69 -0.22
N TYR A 51 2.43 6.01 -0.98
CA TYR A 51 1.06 5.79 -0.54
C TYR A 51 0.77 4.31 -0.27
N ALA A 52 1.10 3.44 -1.22
CA ALA A 52 0.88 2.00 -1.08
C ALA A 52 1.71 1.41 0.07
N GLY A 53 2.99 1.80 0.18
CA GLY A 53 3.87 1.39 1.27
C GLY A 53 3.36 1.81 2.64
N SER A 54 2.78 3.02 2.75
CA SER A 54 2.19 3.51 4.01
C SER A 54 0.99 2.69 4.43
N ILE A 55 0.10 2.34 3.49
CA ILE A 55 -1.08 1.51 3.79
C ILE A 55 -0.67 0.09 4.20
N PHE A 56 0.21 -0.56 3.45
CA PHE A 56 0.66 -1.91 3.79
C PHE A 56 1.47 -1.95 5.09
N GLY A 57 2.32 -0.95 5.33
CA GLY A 57 3.11 -0.86 6.56
C GLY A 57 2.22 -0.74 7.81
N VAL A 58 1.19 0.10 7.76
CA VAL A 58 0.22 0.24 8.86
C VAL A 58 -0.59 -1.05 9.05
N ALA A 59 -1.02 -1.70 7.96
CA ALA A 59 -1.75 -2.96 8.03
C ALA A 59 -0.95 -4.06 8.74
N ILE A 60 0.31 -4.28 8.33
CA ILE A 60 1.22 -5.26 8.96
C ILE A 60 1.45 -4.92 10.44
N TYR A 61 1.67 -3.63 10.76
CA TYR A 61 1.88 -3.19 12.13
C TYR A 61 0.68 -3.50 13.04
N ILE A 62 -0.55 -3.20 12.56
CA ILE A 62 -1.78 -3.45 13.31
C ILE A 62 -1.95 -4.97 13.55
N GLN A 63 -1.75 -5.79 12.52
CA GLN A 63 -1.86 -7.25 12.65
C GLN A 63 -0.86 -7.80 13.67
N THR A 64 0.39 -7.32 13.62
CA THR A 64 1.44 -7.73 14.56
C THR A 64 1.08 -7.34 16.00
N LYS A 65 0.67 -6.09 16.23
CA LYS A 65 0.28 -5.61 17.56
C LYS A 65 -0.96 -6.32 18.09
N TYR A 66 -1.90 -6.66 17.23
CA TYR A 66 -3.10 -7.41 17.62
C TYR A 66 -2.77 -8.84 18.03
N ALA A 67 -1.82 -9.50 17.34
CA ALA A 67 -1.32 -10.81 17.73
C ALA A 67 -0.59 -10.78 19.08
N GLU A 68 0.28 -9.78 19.31
CA GLU A 68 0.95 -9.57 20.59
C GLU A 68 -0.05 -9.36 21.75
N LEU A 69 -1.06 -8.51 21.53
CA LEU A 69 -2.10 -8.24 22.53
C LEU A 69 -2.92 -9.49 22.85
N ARG A 70 -3.28 -10.29 21.84
CA ARG A 70 -4.00 -11.55 22.05
C ARG A 70 -3.18 -12.53 22.89
N ALA A 71 -1.89 -12.70 22.58
CA ALA A 71 -1.01 -13.55 23.36
C ALA A 71 -0.89 -13.08 24.81
N TYR A 72 -0.76 -11.77 25.04
CA TYR A 72 -0.71 -11.19 26.39
C TYR A 72 -2.00 -11.43 27.19
N VAL A 73 -3.16 -11.23 26.55
CA VAL A 73 -4.46 -11.47 27.21
C VAL A 73 -4.64 -12.94 27.53
N GLU A 74 -4.30 -13.85 26.61
CA GLU A 74 -4.41 -15.29 26.83
C GLU A 74 -3.50 -15.77 27.98
N GLU A 75 -2.29 -15.25 28.07
CA GLU A 75 -1.37 -15.54 29.19
C GLU A 75 -1.92 -15.04 30.53
N ARG A 76 -2.57 -13.87 30.55
CA ARG A 76 -3.20 -13.32 31.76
C ARG A 76 -4.47 -14.04 32.17
N THR A 77 -5.29 -14.50 31.23
CA THR A 77 -6.53 -15.25 31.51
C THR A 77 -6.25 -16.67 31.98
N ARG A 78 -5.08 -17.23 31.64
CA ARG A 78 -4.66 -18.57 32.08
C ARG A 78 -4.06 -18.62 33.50
N ARG A 79 -3.86 -17.46 34.14
CA ARG A 79 -3.49 -17.34 35.57
C ARG A 79 -4.71 -17.05 36.43
#